data_AF-A0A939AV81-F1
#
_entry.id   AF-A0A939AV81-F1
#
_cell.length_a   1.000
_cell.length_b   1.000
_cell.length_c   1.000
_cell.angle_alpha   90.00
_cell.angle_beta   90.00
_cell.angle_gamma   90.00
#
_symmetry.space_group_name_H-M   'P 1'
#
loop_
_entity.id
_entity.type
_entity.pdbx_description
1 polymer ?
#
loop_
_entity_poly.entity_id
_entity_poly.type
_entity_poly.pdbx_seq_one_letter_code
_entity_poly.pdbx_strand_id
1 'polypeptide(L)' 'MVSLVTQMLDLHRRLTAEGVPHEKTALQRRIEMTDRQIDQLVYELYGLTTEEIAAVEGA' A
#
# COMPACT_ATOMS: atom_id res chain seq x y z
N MET A 1 -4.29 -3.92 -10.50
CA MET A 1 -3.03 -3.19 -10.29
C MET A 1 -3.13 -1.68 -10.57
N VAL A 2 -3.36 -1.23 -11.82
CA VAL A 2 -3.36 0.21 -12.19
C VAL A 2 -4.34 1.06 -11.36
N SER A 3 -5.52 0.51 -11.03
CA SER A 3 -6.52 1.17 -10.18
C SER A 3 -6.00 1.42 -8.75
N LEU A 4 -5.32 0.44 -8.14
CA LEU A 4 -4.76 0.55 -6.79
C LEU A 4 -3.63 1.57 -6.74
N VAL A 5 -2.73 1.55 -7.73
CA VAL A 5 -1.65 2.55 -7.84
C VAL A 5 -2.22 3.95 -8.01
N THR A 6 -3.26 4.10 -8.81
CA THR A 6 -3.96 5.40 -8.98
C THR A 6 -4.59 5.86 -7.67
N GLN A 7 -5.23 4.95 -6.94
CA GLN A 7 -5.80 5.23 -5.62
C GLN A 7 -4.71 5.62 -4.61
N MET A 8 -3.57 4.94 -4.61
CA MET A 8 -2.43 5.25 -3.74
C MET A 8 -1.90 6.67 -3.99
N LEU A 9 -1.76 7.06 -5.27
CA LEU A 9 -1.36 8.41 -5.65
C LEU A 9 -2.34 9.48 -5.17
N ASP A 10 -3.65 9.22 -5.26
CA ASP A 10 -4.68 10.14 -4.74
C ASP A 10 -4.60 10.27 -3.20
N LEU A 11 -4.46 9.14 -2.50
CA LEU A 11 -4.34 9.12 -1.04
C LEU A 11 -3.12 9.90 -0.55
N HIS A 12 -1.96 9.77 -1.22
CA HIS A 12 -0.77 10.56 -0.89
C HIS A 12 -0.98 12.06 -1.10
N ARG A 13 -1.61 12.47 -2.21
CA ARG A 13 -1.94 13.88 -2.46
C ARG A 13 -2.84 14.44 -1.36
N ARG A 14 -3.88 13.68 -0.98
CA ARG A 14 -4.79 14.05 0.11
C ARG A 14 -4.07 14.14 1.45
N LEU A 15 -3.18 13.19 1.77
CA LEU A 15 -2.39 13.22 3.00
C LEU A 15 -1.51 14.48 3.11
N THR A 16 -0.91 14.91 2.00
CA THR A 16 -0.10 16.13 1.96
C THR A 16 -0.95 17.39 2.11
N ALA A 17 -2.16 17.42 1.54
CA ALA A 17 -3.08 18.55 1.61
C ALA A 17 -3.83 18.63 2.96
N GLU A 18 -3.95 17.52 3.68
CA GLU A 18 -4.68 17.45 4.94
C GLU A 18 -3.97 18.30 6.03
N GLY A 19 -4.74 19.03 6.82
CA GLY A 19 -4.25 19.82 7.96
C GLY A 19 -4.53 19.16 9.30
N VAL A 20 -5.49 18.25 9.34
CA VAL A 20 -6.06 17.69 10.57
C VAL A 20 -5.33 16.39 10.97
N PRO A 21 -4.70 16.32 12.15
CA PRO A 21 -3.86 15.17 12.53
C PRO A 21 -4.59 13.81 12.52
N HIS A 22 -5.84 13.76 13.00
CA HIS A 22 -6.59 12.50 13.05
C HIS A 22 -6.98 12.00 11.65
N GLU A 23 -7.29 12.91 10.73
CA GLU A 23 -7.57 12.57 9.34
C GLU A 23 -6.30 12.10 8.61
N LYS A 24 -5.14 12.69 8.91
CA LYS A 24 -3.85 12.17 8.43
C LYS A 24 -3.59 10.73 8.86
N THR A 25 -3.86 10.40 10.12
CA THR A 25 -3.70 9.02 10.59
C THR A 25 -4.65 8.06 9.86
N ALA A 26 -5.89 8.48 9.59
CA ALA A 26 -6.83 7.68 8.82
C ALA A 26 -6.36 7.48 7.36
N LEU A 27 -5.82 8.52 6.73
CA LEU A 27 -5.25 8.47 5.38
C LEU A 27 -4.01 7.58 5.32
N GLN A 28 -3.10 7.68 6.30
CA GLN A 28 -1.91 6.82 6.41
C GLN A 28 -2.28 5.34 6.50
N ARG A 29 -3.22 4.98 7.38
CA ARG A 29 -3.72 3.59 7.47
C ARG A 29 -4.29 3.09 6.16
N ARG A 30 -4.96 3.97 5.41
CA ARG A 30 -5.53 3.62 4.11
C ARG A 30 -4.46 3.39 3.06
N ILE A 31 -3.39 4.18 3.08
CA ILE A 31 -2.20 3.97 2.25
C ILE A 31 -1.56 2.62 2.58
N GLU A 32 -1.31 2.32 3.86
CA GLU A 32 -0.73 1.04 4.31
C GLU A 32 -1.57 -0.19 3.93
N MET A 33 -2.90 -0.05 3.86
CA MET A 33 -3.76 -1.12 3.37
C MET A 33 -3.65 -1.28 1.85
N THR A 34 -3.65 -0.18 1.10
CA THR A 34 -3.51 -0.21 -0.36
C THR A 34 -2.14 -0.74 -0.78
N ASP A 35 -1.08 -0.39 -0.05
CA ASP A 35 0.29 -0.86 -0.25
C ASP A 35 0.35 -2.40 -0.16
N ARG A 36 -0.15 -2.97 0.95
CA ARG A 36 -0.24 -4.44 1.11
C ARG A 36 -1.06 -5.14 0.03
N GLN A 37 -2.13 -4.50 -0.47
CA GLN A 37 -2.90 -5.05 -1.59
C GLN A 37 -2.11 -5.04 -2.91
N ILE A 38 -1.25 -4.04 -3.10
CA ILE A 38 -0.35 -3.97 -4.24
C ILE A 38 0.72 -5.05 -4.11
N ASP A 39 1.36 -5.19 -2.96
CA ASP A 39 2.38 -6.22 -2.70
C ASP A 39 1.84 -7.61 -2.97
N GLN A 40 0.65 -7.95 -2.44
CA GLN A 40 0.01 -9.24 -2.70
C GLN A 40 -0.18 -9.48 -4.21
N LEU A 41 -0.66 -8.48 -4.95
CA LEU A 41 -0.88 -8.63 -6.38
C LEU A 41 0.44 -8.76 -7.16
N VAL A 42 1.50 -8.08 -6.69
CA VAL A 42 2.85 -8.23 -7.25
C VAL A 42 3.38 -9.64 -6.99
N TYR A 43 3.25 -10.15 -5.76
CA TYR A 43 3.63 -11.52 -5.42
C TYR A 43 2.88 -12.56 -6.27
N GLU A 44 1.58 -12.38 -6.45
CA GLU A 44 0.75 -13.22 -7.32
C GLU A 44 1.19 -13.16 -8.79
N LEU A 45 1.54 -11.96 -9.28
CA LEU A 45 1.99 -11.77 -10.67
C LEU A 45 3.33 -12.46 -10.94
N TYR A 46 4.24 -12.44 -9.98
CA TYR A 46 5.56 -13.08 -10.07
C TYR A 46 5.55 -14.54 -9.59
N GLY A 47 4.45 -15.02 -9.03
CA GLY A 47 4.28 -16.40 -8.56
C GLY A 47 5.15 -16.74 -7.36
N LEU A 48 5.39 -15.79 -6.45
CA LEU A 48 6.24 -16.00 -5.28
C LEU A 48 5.62 -17.00 -4.30
N THR A 49 6.47 -17.83 -3.70
CA THR A 49 6.07 -18.70 -2.60
C THR A 49 6.09 -17.97 -1.26
N THR A 50 5.48 -18.55 -0.23
CA THR A 50 5.47 -18.00 1.14
C THR A 50 6.89 -17.77 1.67
N GLU A 51 7.83 -18.66 1.34
CA GLU A 51 9.24 -18.55 1.74
C GLU A 51 9.92 -17.36 1.06
N GLU A 52 9.63 -17.12 -0.22
CA GLU A 52 10.18 -15.98 -0.97
C GLU A 52 9.58 -14.65 -0.48
N ILE A 53 8.29 -14.63 -0.18
CA ILE A 53 7.63 -13.46 0.43
C ILE A 53 8.25 -13.16 1.80
N ALA A 54 8.44 -14.16 2.66
CA ALA A 54 9.07 -13.97 3.96
C ALA A 54 10.50 -13.43 3.85
N ALA A 55 11.25 -13.88 2.84
CA ALA A 55 12.59 -13.36 2.56
C ALA A 55 12.57 -11.89 2.09
N VAL A 56 11.58 -11.48 1.30
CA VAL A 56 11.40 -10.08 0.85
C VAL A 56 10.97 -9.17 2.01
N GLU A 57 10.10 -9.65 2.89
CA GLU A 57 9.59 -8.89 4.05
C GLU A 57 10.57 -8.87 5.24
N GLY A 58 11.67 -9.63 5.18
CA GLY A 58 12.75 -9.59 6.16
C GLY A 58 12.42 -10.29 7.48
N ALA A 59 11.69 -11.40 7.42
CA ALA A 59 11.35 -12.24 8.58
C ALA A 59 12.56 -12.98 9.17
#